data_AF-A0A6D2IIP9-F1
#
_entry.id   AF-A0A6D2IIP9-F1
#
_cell.length_a   1.000
_cell.length_b   1.000
_cell.length_c   1.000
_cell.angle_alpha   90.00
_cell.angle_beta   90.00
_cell.angle_gamma   90.00
#
_symmetry.space_group_name_H-M   'P 1'
#
loop_
_entity.id
_entity.type
_entity.pdbx_description
1 polymer ?
#
loop_
_entity_poly.entity_id
_entity_poly.type
_entity_poly.pdbx_seq_one_letter_code
_entity_poly.pdbx_strand_id
1 'polypeptide(L)' 'MSALETGPTVRAQECRDDLSNMQVCAPLVLPGAVNPAPNSDCCVALQSTNKSCLCNALRAATTLTSLCNLPAFDCGIRA' A
#
# COMPACT_ATOMS: atom_id res chain seq x y z
N MET A 1 30.95 -13.60 15.35
CA MET A 1 29.53 -13.45 15.76
C MET A 1 28.85 -12.60 14.70
N SER A 2 27.93 -13.21 13.96
CA SER A 2 27.40 -12.68 12.71
C SER A 2 26.46 -11.50 12.95
N ALA A 3 26.75 -10.36 12.35
CA ALA A 3 25.78 -9.31 12.10
C ALA A 3 24.93 -9.74 10.90
N LEU A 4 23.73 -10.25 11.13
CA LEU A 4 22.80 -10.59 10.05
C LEU A 4 21.36 -10.34 10.53
N GLU A 5 20.57 -9.67 9.69
CA GLU A 5 19.10 -9.69 9.66
C GLU A 5 18.27 -8.70 10.52
N THR A 6 18.75 -7.51 10.89
CA THR A 6 17.82 -6.44 11.37
C THR A 6 17.26 -5.55 10.23
N GLY A 7 17.78 -5.68 9.01
CA GLY A 7 17.38 -4.86 7.87
C GLY A 7 15.99 -5.16 7.28
N PRO A 8 15.62 -6.43 7.04
CA PRO A 8 14.35 -6.76 6.37
C PRO A 8 13.12 -6.49 7.23
N THR A 9 13.21 -6.76 8.53
CA THR A 9 12.11 -6.61 9.50
C THR A 9 11.85 -5.15 9.84
N VAL A 10 12.90 -4.34 10.04
CA VAL A 10 12.76 -2.88 10.26
C VAL A 10 12.11 -2.21 9.06
N ARG A 11 12.56 -2.53 7.84
CA ARG A 11 11.98 -1.98 6.62
C ARG A 11 10.53 -2.43 6.36
N ALA A 12 10.16 -3.61 6.86
CA ALA A 12 8.77 -4.08 6.84
C ALA A 12 7.91 -3.34 7.89
N GLN A 13 8.49 -2.96 9.04
CA GLN A 13 7.83 -2.15 10.06
C GLN A 13 7.54 -0.74 9.54
N GLU A 14 8.56 -0.06 9.01
CA GLU A 14 8.43 1.28 8.40
C GLU A 14 7.38 1.27 7.29
N CYS A 15 7.40 0.25 6.44
CA CYS A 15 6.40 0.05 5.39
C CYS A 15 4.97 -0.11 5.95
N ARG A 16 4.81 -0.83 7.07
CA ARG A 16 3.50 -0.95 7.72
C ARG A 16 3.02 0.38 8.28
N ASP A 17 3.90 1.15 8.90
CA ASP A 17 3.57 2.46 9.48
C ASP A 17 3.19 3.46 8.36
N ASP A 18 3.95 3.48 7.26
CA ASP A 18 3.63 4.28 6.07
C ASP A 18 2.26 3.90 5.47
N LEU A 19 1.99 2.59 5.32
CA LEU A 19 0.70 2.10 4.83
C LEU A 19 -0.46 2.45 5.79
N SER A 20 -0.20 2.52 7.09
CA SER A 20 -1.19 2.97 8.07
C SER A 20 -1.51 4.46 7.89
N ASN A 21 -0.50 5.30 7.60
CA ASN A 21 -0.72 6.71 7.31
C ASN A 21 -1.54 6.93 6.02
N MET A 22 -1.44 6.02 5.04
CA MET A 22 -2.27 6.04 3.83
C MET A 22 -3.76 5.79 4.08
N GLN A 23 -4.18 5.41 5.29
CA GLN A 23 -5.62 5.31 5.64
C GLN A 23 -6.35 6.64 5.49
N VAL A 24 -5.65 7.79 5.52
CA VAL A 24 -6.21 9.10 5.20
C VAL A 24 -6.75 9.19 3.76
N CYS A 25 -6.29 8.30 2.87
CA CYS A 25 -6.78 8.15 1.51
C CYS A 25 -8.06 7.29 1.40
N ALA A 26 -8.53 6.66 2.48
CA ALA A 26 -9.71 5.79 2.50
C ALA A 26 -10.94 6.38 1.75
N PRO A 27 -11.35 7.65 1.98
CA PRO A 27 -12.49 8.21 1.29
C PRO A 27 -12.27 8.40 -0.22
N LEU A 28 -11.05 8.28 -0.75
CA LEU A 28 -10.78 8.38 -2.19
C LEU A 28 -10.72 7.02 -2.88
N VAL A 29 -10.40 5.96 -2.13
CA VAL A 29 -10.20 4.61 -2.65
C VAL A 29 -11.42 3.71 -2.45
N LEU A 30 -12.38 4.14 -1.64
CA LEU A 30 -13.60 3.38 -1.38
C LEU A 30 -14.71 3.75 -2.39
N PRO A 31 -15.44 2.76 -2.93
CA PRO A 31 -16.58 3.02 -3.80
C PRO A 31 -17.70 3.75 -3.02
N GLY A 32 -18.34 4.72 -3.66
CA GLY A 32 -19.41 5.52 -3.04
C GLY A 32 -18.95 6.81 -2.35
N ALA A 33 -17.68 7.19 -2.52
CA ALA A 33 -17.16 8.46 -2.03
C ALA A 33 -17.88 9.67 -2.64
N VAL A 34 -18.46 10.51 -1.78
CA VAL A 34 -19.27 11.68 -2.18
C VAL A 34 -18.39 12.88 -2.57
N ASN A 35 -17.08 12.83 -2.33
CA ASN A 35 -16.12 13.87 -2.72
C ASN A 35 -14.77 13.25 -3.15
N PRO A 36 -14.49 13.12 -4.45
CA PRO A 36 -13.23 12.57 -4.96
C PRO A 36 -12.07 13.59 -4.94
N ALA A 37 -12.24 14.73 -4.27
CA ALA A 37 -11.20 15.74 -4.20
C ALA A 37 -10.01 15.18 -3.39
N PRO A 38 -8.79 15.12 -3.98
CA PRO A 38 -7.63 14.61 -3.28
C PRO A 38 -7.39 15.48 -2.06
N ASN A 39 -7.58 14.93 -0.85
CA ASN A 39 -7.15 15.63 0.34
C ASN A 39 -5.62 15.77 0.26
N SER A 40 -5.10 16.95 0.58
CA SER A 40 -3.66 17.23 0.51
C SER A 40 -2.86 16.22 1.33
N ASP A 41 -3.43 15.76 2.44
CA ASP A 41 -2.77 14.89 3.40
C ASP A 41 -2.54 13.48 2.83
N CYS A 42 -3.42 13.01 1.95
CA CYS A 42 -3.31 11.76 1.22
C CYS A 42 -2.18 11.84 0.20
N CYS A 43 -2.09 12.96 -0.54
CA CYS A 43 -0.96 13.18 -1.45
C CYS A 43 0.37 13.26 -0.70
N VAL A 44 0.40 13.92 0.46
CA VAL A 44 1.59 14.00 1.32
C VAL A 44 1.97 12.63 1.88
N ALA A 45 0.99 11.85 2.36
CA ALA A 45 1.21 10.49 2.84
C ALA A 45 1.74 9.57 1.72
N LEU A 46 1.18 9.67 0.51
CA LEU A 46 1.65 8.96 -0.68
C LEU A 46 3.09 9.33 -1.05
N GLN A 47 3.44 10.62 -0.97
CA GLN A 47 4.80 11.09 -1.24
C GLN A 47 5.81 10.67 -0.17
N SER A 48 5.37 10.60 1.09
CA SER A 48 6.21 10.17 2.22
C SER A 48 6.43 8.66 2.26
N THR A 49 5.55 7.87 1.62
CA THR A 49 5.62 6.41 1.64
C THR A 49 6.71 5.89 0.71
N ASN A 50 7.46 4.88 1.15
CA ASN A 50 8.46 4.25 0.30
C ASN A 50 7.84 3.57 -0.94
N LYS A 51 8.25 3.97 -2.13
CA LYS A 51 7.77 3.40 -3.41
C LYS A 51 7.95 1.87 -3.51
N SER A 52 9.03 1.33 -2.95
CA SER A 52 9.29 -0.12 -2.96
C SER A 52 8.32 -0.88 -2.05
N CYS A 53 7.96 -0.29 -0.91
CA CYS A 53 6.94 -0.81 -0.01
C CYS A 53 5.58 -0.88 -0.72
N LEU A 54 5.16 0.23 -1.34
CA LEU A 54 3.92 0.33 -2.12
C LEU A 54 3.84 -0.73 -3.23
N CYS A 55 4.88 -0.84 -4.06
CA CYS A 55 4.89 -1.83 -5.14
C CYS A 55 4.88 -3.27 -4.61
N ASN A 56 5.57 -3.56 -3.50
CA ASN A 56 5.55 -4.89 -2.90
C ASN A 56 4.19 -5.22 -2.29
N ALA A 57 3.53 -4.27 -1.63
CA ALA A 57 2.18 -4.45 -1.08
C ALA A 57 1.15 -4.68 -2.20
N LEU A 58 1.20 -3.88 -3.28
CA LEU A 58 0.35 -4.06 -4.46
C LEU A 58 0.57 -5.43 -5.12
N ARG A 59 1.83 -5.85 -5.30
CA ARG A 59 2.16 -7.18 -5.84
C ARG A 59 1.69 -8.30 -4.91
N ALA A 60 1.84 -8.12 -3.59
CA ALA A 60 1.35 -9.07 -2.62
C ALA A 60 -0.18 -9.17 -2.69
N ALA A 61 -0.91 -8.06 -2.80
CA ALA A 61 -2.36 -8.07 -2.95
C ALA A 61 -2.82 -8.87 -4.18
N THR A 62 -2.18 -8.66 -5.34
CA THR A 62 -2.50 -9.44 -6.56
C THR A 62 -2.04 -10.90 -6.49
N THR A 63 -0.99 -11.20 -5.75
CA THR A 63 -0.55 -12.59 -5.55
C THR A 63 -1.44 -13.32 -4.53
N LEU A 64 -1.90 -12.61 -3.49
CA LEU A 64 -2.75 -13.12 -2.43
C LEU A 64 -4.11 -13.56 -2.95
N THR A 65 -4.67 -12.87 -3.94
CA THR A 65 -5.92 -13.32 -4.59
C THR A 65 -5.75 -14.71 -5.20
N SER A 66 -4.62 -14.96 -5.87
CA SER A 66 -4.30 -16.28 -6.43
C SER A 66 -4.08 -17.33 -5.33
N LEU A 67 -3.36 -16.99 -4.27
CA LEU A 67 -3.11 -17.90 -3.15
C LEU A 67 -4.38 -18.27 -2.38
N CYS A 68 -5.31 -17.32 -2.25
CA CYS A 68 -6.59 -17.51 -1.58
C CYS A 68 -7.70 -18.00 -2.51
N ASN A 69 -7.36 -18.38 -3.76
CA ASN A 69 -8.29 -18.90 -4.77
C ASN A 69 -9.49 -17.96 -5.04
N LEU A 70 -9.26 -16.65 -4.94
CA LEU A 70 -10.23 -15.60 -5.25
C LEU A 70 -10.20 -15.32 -6.76
N PRO A 71 -11.34 -14.98 -7.37
CA PRO A 71 -11.36 -14.54 -8.75
C PRO A 71 -10.44 -13.32 -8.93
N ALA A 72 -9.71 -13.28 -10.03
CA ALA A 72 -8.85 -12.16 -10.35
C ALA A 72 -9.72 -10.91 -10.55
N PHE A 73 -9.44 -9.85 -9.79
CA PHE A 73 -10.04 -8.53 -10.00
C PHE A 73 -9.00 -7.68 -10.72
N ASP A 74 -9.32 -7.23 -11.93
CA ASP A 74 -8.51 -6.25 -12.65
C ASP A 74 -8.86 -4.86 -12.10
N CYS A 75 -7.97 -4.29 -11.30
CA CYS A 75 -8.18 -2.95 -10.74
C CYS A 75 -7.99 -1.82 -11.77
N GLY A 76 -7.85 -2.10 -13.07
CA GLY A 76 -7.77 -1.08 -14.11
C GLY A 76 -6.69 -0.02 -13.85
N ILE A 77 -5.57 -0.41 -13.25
CA ILE A 77 -4.46 0.51 -12.95
C ILE A 77 -3.82 0.89 -14.30
N ARG A 78 -4.37 1.90 -14.95
CA ARG A 78 -3.70 2.60 -16.05
C ARG A 78 -2.69 3.53 -15.38
N ALA A 79 -1.43 3.08 -15.37
CA ALA A 79 -0.29 3.89 -14.98
C ALA A 79 -0.20 5.18 -15.80
#